data_AF-A0A1G3KM97-F1
#
_entry.id   AF-A0A1G3KM97-F1
#
_cell.length_a   1.000
_cell.length_b   1.000
_cell.length_c   1.000
_cell.angle_alpha   90.00
_cell.angle_beta   90.00
_cell.angle_gamma   90.00
#
_symmetry.space_group_name_H-M   'P 1'
#
loop_
_entity.id
_entity.type
_entity.pdbx_description
1 polymer ?
#
loop_
_entity_poly.entity_id
_entity_poly.type
_entity_poly.pdbx_seq_one_letter_code
_entity_poly.pdbx_strand_id
1 'polypeptide(L)'
;MAKKEVKTDLWVFGLLKDANIELEPQGSSILEINEALKTASKSGTGNVGFPEYIGVIKDFLIVIEDKADLSNHIKLNDKGLISTDKTDIKNYAVNGALFYGQHLVKNTSYKKIIAFGISGNEKKHRISPIYIDETEFYRELPEVESFVSFNDQNIDEYYIREVLKETTDQEKETEEILKDASKLHEDLRNYGNLKDIDKPLVVSGILLALRESEFKNFSINDLTGDTVKTDGQKIYDAVQSNLTRSNVSPDVKKR
;
A
#
# COMPACT_ATOMS: atom_id res chain seq x y z
N MET A 1 -20.34 -11.95 11.28
CA MET A 1 -19.94 -10.89 10.33
C MET A 1 -19.22 -9.77 11.07
N ALA A 2 -19.87 -9.03 11.98
CA ALA A 2 -19.27 -7.90 12.71
C ALA A 2 -17.86 -8.15 13.34
N LYS A 3 -17.60 -9.31 13.97
CA LYS A 3 -16.28 -9.60 14.56
C LYS A 3 -15.14 -9.76 13.53
N LYS A 4 -15.45 -10.05 12.27
CA LYS A 4 -14.44 -10.18 11.21
C LYS A 4 -14.13 -8.81 10.60
N GLU A 5 -15.15 -7.98 10.39
CA GLU A 5 -14.99 -6.60 9.90
C GLU A 5 -14.13 -5.80 10.88
N VAL A 6 -14.44 -5.79 12.18
CA VAL A 6 -13.59 -5.12 13.19
C VAL A 6 -12.11 -5.54 13.15
N LYS A 7 -11.80 -6.79 12.75
CA LYS A 7 -10.39 -7.22 12.59
C LYS A 7 -9.77 -6.67 11.32
N THR A 8 -10.54 -6.58 10.24
CA THR A 8 -10.12 -5.95 8.99
C THR A 8 -9.89 -4.45 9.22
N ASP A 9 -10.82 -3.74 9.87
CA ASP A 9 -10.67 -2.32 10.21
C ASP A 9 -9.36 -2.06 10.97
N LEU A 10 -9.10 -2.84 12.03
CA LEU A 10 -7.87 -2.70 12.83
C LEU A 10 -6.59 -3.01 12.05
N TRP A 11 -6.66 -3.94 11.10
CA TRP A 11 -5.53 -4.26 10.23
C TRP A 11 -5.27 -3.14 9.22
N VAL A 12 -6.33 -2.59 8.60
CA VAL A 12 -6.26 -1.42 7.72
C VAL A 12 -5.68 -0.22 8.46
N PHE A 13 -6.10 0.01 9.71
CA PHE A 13 -5.52 1.04 10.58
C PHE A 13 -4.01 0.84 10.81
N GLY A 14 -3.54 -0.41 10.93
CA GLY A 14 -2.12 -0.73 10.98
C GLY A 14 -1.37 -0.29 9.72
N LEU A 15 -1.92 -0.62 8.53
CA LEU A 15 -1.34 -0.21 7.25
C LEU A 15 -1.26 1.32 7.10
N LEU A 16 -2.28 2.04 7.57
CA LEU A 16 -2.29 3.50 7.57
C LEU A 16 -1.18 4.06 8.47
N LYS A 17 -1.01 3.50 9.68
CA LYS A 17 0.07 3.87 10.59
C LYS A 17 1.45 3.61 10.02
N ASP A 18 1.66 2.45 9.40
CA ASP A 18 2.95 2.10 8.78
C ASP A 18 3.31 3.05 7.63
N ALA A 19 2.31 3.60 6.95
CA ALA A 19 2.49 4.62 5.92
C ALA A 19 2.54 6.07 6.45
N ASN A 20 2.44 6.28 7.77
CA ASN A 20 2.34 7.60 8.39
C ASN A 20 1.15 8.43 7.86
N ILE A 21 0.00 7.78 7.72
CA ILE A 21 -1.26 8.38 7.29
C ILE A 21 -2.25 8.37 8.46
N GLU A 22 -2.85 9.53 8.73
CA GLU A 22 -3.87 9.70 9.76
C GLU A 22 -5.23 9.95 9.11
N LEU A 23 -6.13 8.97 9.20
CA LEU A 23 -7.54 9.09 8.78
C LEU A 23 -8.46 8.90 9.99
N GLU A 24 -9.63 9.52 9.93
CA GLU A 24 -10.66 9.46 10.94
C GLU A 24 -11.65 8.32 10.66
N PRO A 25 -11.98 7.48 11.66
CA PRO A 25 -12.95 6.41 11.48
C PRO A 25 -14.40 6.94 11.53
N GLN A 26 -15.27 6.44 10.65
CA GLN A 26 -16.73 6.64 10.72
C GLN A 26 -17.21 8.10 10.80
N GLY A 27 -16.47 9.04 10.20
CA GLY A 27 -16.79 10.45 10.20
C GLY A 27 -15.54 11.31 10.06
N SER A 28 -15.71 12.63 10.05
CA SER A 28 -14.58 13.56 10.03
C SER A 28 -14.81 14.76 10.94
N SER A 29 -13.74 15.26 11.54
CA SER A 29 -13.64 16.52 12.25
C SER A 29 -13.69 17.74 11.32
N ILE A 30 -13.42 17.55 10.02
CA ILE A 30 -13.54 18.59 9.00
C ILE A 30 -15.03 18.85 8.75
N LEU A 31 -15.49 20.06 9.11
CA LEU A 31 -16.91 20.43 9.07
C LEU A 31 -17.55 20.16 7.70
N GLU A 32 -16.88 20.56 6.61
CA GLU A 32 -17.38 20.36 5.25
C GLU A 32 -17.62 18.88 4.92
N ILE A 33 -16.67 18.01 5.25
CA ILE A 33 -16.78 16.57 5.03
C ILE A 33 -17.88 15.97 5.91
N ASN A 34 -17.94 16.37 7.18
CA ASN A 34 -18.96 15.91 8.11
C ASN A 34 -20.38 16.27 7.65
N GLU A 35 -20.60 17.51 7.18
CA GLU A 35 -21.90 17.92 6.64
C GLU A 35 -22.26 17.13 5.38
N ALA A 36 -21.30 16.89 4.48
CA ALA A 36 -21.53 16.06 3.30
C ALA A 36 -21.96 14.63 3.68
N LEU A 37 -21.31 14.02 4.68
CA LEU A 37 -21.63 12.67 5.14
C LEU A 37 -23.03 12.53 5.75
N LYS A 38 -23.67 13.60 6.24
CA LYS A 38 -25.01 13.53 6.86
C LYS A 38 -26.11 13.00 5.93
N THR A 39 -25.89 13.03 4.62
CA THR A 39 -26.83 12.52 3.62
C THR A 39 -26.29 11.33 2.83
N ALA A 40 -25.12 10.80 3.20
CA ALA A 40 -24.36 9.79 2.46
C ALA A 40 -24.71 8.34 2.84
N SER A 41 -25.94 8.04 3.27
CA SER A 41 -26.33 6.66 3.61
C SER A 41 -26.32 5.76 2.37
N LYS A 42 -25.54 4.66 2.41
CA LYS A 42 -25.55 3.60 1.38
C LYS A 42 -26.92 2.94 1.17
N SER A 43 -27.86 3.13 2.10
CA SER A 43 -29.24 2.67 1.92
C SER A 43 -30.07 3.59 1.03
N GLY A 44 -29.54 4.75 0.66
CA GLY A 44 -30.24 5.79 -0.09
C GLY A 44 -31.39 6.39 0.72
N THR A 45 -31.24 6.48 2.04
CA THR A 45 -32.27 7.00 2.96
C THR A 45 -32.12 8.49 3.24
N GLY A 46 -31.06 9.15 2.74
CA GLY A 46 -30.72 10.53 3.09
C GLY A 46 -30.21 10.72 4.52
N ASN A 47 -29.92 9.61 5.22
CA ASN A 47 -29.31 9.62 6.54
C ASN A 47 -27.78 9.66 6.46
N VAL A 48 -27.15 9.74 7.62
CA VAL A 48 -25.68 9.76 7.78
C VAL A 48 -25.05 8.51 7.15
N GLY A 49 -23.97 8.73 6.41
CA GLY A 49 -23.05 7.71 5.95
C GLY A 49 -21.83 7.59 6.86
N PHE A 50 -21.33 6.37 6.98
CA PHE A 50 -20.17 6.03 7.80
C PHE A 50 -19.19 5.26 6.90
N PRO A 51 -18.24 5.92 6.25
CA PRO A 51 -17.09 5.24 5.66
C PRO A 51 -16.24 4.61 6.78
N GLU A 52 -15.52 3.54 6.50
CA GLU A 52 -14.65 2.93 7.52
C GLU A 52 -13.55 3.91 7.95
N TYR A 53 -12.89 4.58 6.99
CA TYR A 53 -11.95 5.67 7.26
C TYR A 53 -12.09 6.81 6.24
N ILE A 54 -11.85 8.04 6.67
CA ILE A 54 -11.85 9.22 5.81
C ILE A 54 -10.87 10.28 6.31
N GLY A 55 -10.26 11.03 5.40
CA GLY A 55 -9.37 12.12 5.78
C GLY A 55 -8.82 12.85 4.56
N VAL A 56 -7.91 13.78 4.81
CA VAL A 56 -7.33 14.62 3.77
C VAL A 56 -5.81 14.55 3.87
N ILE A 57 -5.17 14.34 2.73
CA ILE A 57 -3.71 14.36 2.57
C ILE A 57 -3.42 15.38 1.47
N LYS A 58 -2.77 16.49 1.83
CA LYS A 58 -2.62 17.66 0.94
C LYS A 58 -3.99 18.12 0.40
N ASP A 59 -4.22 18.04 -0.91
CA ASP A 59 -5.47 18.38 -1.57
C ASP A 59 -6.30 17.14 -1.98
N PHE A 60 -5.86 15.94 -1.59
CA PHE A 60 -6.57 14.69 -1.82
C PHE A 60 -7.47 14.32 -0.65
N LEU A 61 -8.76 14.11 -0.93
CA LEU A 61 -9.66 13.46 0.01
C LEU A 61 -9.52 11.94 -0.15
N ILE A 62 -9.19 11.27 0.94
CA ILE A 62 -9.09 9.82 1.02
C ILE A 62 -10.32 9.27 1.69
N VAL A 63 -10.96 8.27 1.09
CA VAL A 63 -12.07 7.53 1.71
C VAL A 63 -11.85 6.04 1.54
N ILE A 64 -12.04 5.27 2.60
CA ILE A 64 -11.77 3.84 2.62
C ILE A 64 -13.04 3.10 2.97
N GLU A 65 -13.26 2.03 2.21
CA GLU A 65 -14.23 1.00 2.50
C GLU A 65 -13.58 -0.37 2.53
N ASP A 66 -13.98 -1.21 3.49
CA ASP A 66 -13.43 -2.55 3.62
C ASP A 66 -14.47 -3.67 3.82
N LYS A 67 -14.06 -4.89 3.48
CA LYS A 67 -14.82 -6.14 3.71
C LYS A 67 -13.90 -7.27 4.13
N ALA A 68 -14.30 -8.05 5.12
CA ALA A 68 -13.47 -9.17 5.58
C ALA A 68 -13.30 -10.32 4.57
N ASP A 69 -14.20 -10.45 3.59
CA ASP A 69 -14.17 -11.52 2.59
C ASP A 69 -13.70 -11.00 1.23
N LEU A 70 -12.75 -11.70 0.63
CA LEU A 70 -12.23 -11.41 -0.71
C LEU A 70 -13.29 -11.55 -1.80
N SER A 71 -14.30 -12.41 -1.59
CA SER A 71 -15.43 -12.51 -2.55
C SER A 71 -16.23 -11.22 -2.64
N ASN A 72 -16.14 -10.38 -1.60
CA ASN A 72 -16.86 -9.13 -1.45
C ASN A 72 -15.98 -7.92 -1.81
N HIS A 73 -14.96 -8.12 -2.65
CA HIS A 73 -14.07 -7.02 -3.05
C HIS A 73 -14.77 -6.03 -3.99
N ILE A 74 -15.34 -6.53 -5.08
CA ILE A 74 -15.93 -5.73 -6.15
C ILE A 74 -17.04 -6.51 -6.86
N LYS A 75 -18.13 -5.83 -7.21
CA LYS A 75 -19.20 -6.34 -8.05
C LYS A 75 -19.35 -5.48 -9.29
N LEU A 76 -19.26 -6.11 -10.46
CA LEU A 76 -19.47 -5.47 -11.75
C LEU A 76 -20.90 -5.72 -12.26
N ASN A 77 -21.44 -4.77 -13.02
CA ASN A 77 -22.69 -4.90 -13.76
C ASN A 77 -22.45 -5.57 -15.13
N ASP A 78 -23.53 -5.74 -15.90
CA ASP A 78 -23.50 -6.42 -17.21
C ASP A 78 -22.62 -5.71 -18.27
N LYS A 79 -22.24 -4.45 -18.03
CA LYS A 79 -21.35 -3.66 -18.89
C LYS A 79 -19.89 -3.71 -18.45
N GLY A 80 -19.58 -4.47 -17.39
CA GLY A 80 -18.23 -4.55 -16.81
C GLY A 80 -17.84 -3.34 -15.98
N LEU A 81 -18.78 -2.46 -15.61
CA LEU A 81 -18.53 -1.30 -14.74
C LEU A 81 -18.88 -1.64 -13.28
N ILE A 82 -18.31 -0.91 -12.32
CA ILE A 82 -18.64 -1.06 -10.90
C ILE A 82 -20.15 -0.85 -10.72
N SER A 83 -20.81 -1.87 -10.14
CA SER A 83 -22.25 -1.82 -9.90
C SER A 83 -22.60 -0.73 -8.88
N THR A 84 -23.60 0.08 -9.20
CA THR A 84 -24.15 1.11 -8.32
C THR A 84 -25.48 0.70 -7.69
N ASP A 85 -25.83 -0.59 -7.76
CA ASP A 85 -27.01 -1.13 -7.09
C ASP A 85 -26.84 -1.06 -5.57
N LYS A 86 -27.91 -0.71 -4.86
CA LYS A 86 -27.88 -0.50 -3.40
C LYS A 86 -27.40 -1.71 -2.61
N THR A 87 -27.67 -2.92 -3.10
CA THR A 87 -27.19 -4.15 -2.46
C THR A 87 -25.68 -4.30 -2.63
N ASP A 88 -25.16 -3.93 -3.80
CA ASP A 88 -23.76 -4.10 -4.14
C ASP A 88 -22.89 -3.05 -3.46
N ILE A 89 -23.35 -1.79 -3.42
CA ILE A 89 -22.73 -0.70 -2.67
C ILE A 89 -22.51 -1.06 -1.20
N LYS A 90 -23.46 -1.78 -0.58
CA LYS A 90 -23.35 -2.17 0.83
C LYS A 90 -22.44 -3.37 1.05
N ASN A 91 -22.49 -4.33 0.13
CA ASN A 91 -21.89 -5.64 0.33
C ASN A 91 -20.48 -5.75 -0.22
N TYR A 92 -20.05 -4.85 -1.10
CA TYR A 92 -18.74 -4.91 -1.75
C TYR A 92 -17.90 -3.65 -1.48
N ALA A 93 -16.62 -3.86 -1.18
CA ALA A 93 -15.71 -2.80 -0.72
C ALA A 93 -15.53 -1.69 -1.75
N VAL A 94 -15.14 -2.02 -2.99
CA VAL A 94 -14.90 -1.05 -4.06
C VAL A 94 -16.19 -0.30 -4.43
N ASN A 95 -17.34 -0.98 -4.42
CA ASN A 95 -18.63 -0.37 -4.71
C ASN A 95 -19.03 0.65 -3.63
N GLY A 96 -18.80 0.34 -2.35
CA GLY A 96 -18.97 1.26 -1.24
C GLY A 96 -18.03 2.47 -1.33
N ALA A 97 -16.77 2.22 -1.67
CA ALA A 97 -15.75 3.27 -1.83
C ALA A 97 -16.15 4.26 -2.93
N LEU A 98 -16.58 3.74 -4.09
CA LEU A 98 -17.03 4.54 -5.22
C LEU A 98 -18.24 5.40 -4.84
N PHE A 99 -19.22 4.80 -4.16
CA PHE A 99 -20.41 5.52 -3.71
C PHE A 99 -20.05 6.72 -2.82
N TYR A 100 -19.17 6.54 -1.83
CA TYR A 100 -18.73 7.66 -1.00
C TYR A 100 -17.91 8.68 -1.78
N GLY A 101 -16.99 8.22 -2.63
CA GLY A 101 -16.18 9.12 -3.44
C GLY A 101 -17.02 10.03 -4.34
N GLN A 102 -18.01 9.47 -5.05
CA GLN A 102 -18.95 10.25 -5.86
C GLN A 102 -19.82 11.19 -5.02
N HIS A 103 -20.26 10.75 -3.84
CA HIS A 103 -21.02 11.61 -2.94
C HIS A 103 -20.17 12.80 -2.44
N LEU A 104 -18.93 12.54 -2.04
CA LEU A 104 -18.03 13.55 -1.47
C LEU A 104 -17.57 14.55 -2.53
N VAL A 105 -17.26 14.11 -3.75
CA VAL A 105 -16.81 15.04 -4.80
C VAL A 105 -17.90 16.02 -5.19
N LYS A 106 -19.16 15.58 -5.12
CA LYS A 106 -20.33 16.40 -5.42
C LYS A 106 -20.68 17.39 -4.31
N ASN A 107 -20.49 16.99 -3.06
CA ASN A 107 -20.99 17.72 -1.89
C ASN A 107 -19.90 18.45 -1.09
N THR A 108 -18.65 18.43 -1.56
CA THR A 108 -17.52 19.14 -0.94
C THR A 108 -16.71 19.94 -1.96
N SER A 109 -15.79 20.76 -1.48
CA SER A 109 -14.81 21.51 -2.26
C SER A 109 -13.67 20.62 -2.79
N TYR A 110 -13.47 19.43 -2.22
CA TYR A 110 -12.44 18.48 -2.67
C TYR A 110 -12.81 17.85 -4.01
N LYS A 111 -11.93 18.05 -5.01
CA LYS A 111 -12.09 17.52 -6.38
C LYS A 111 -11.07 16.46 -6.77
N LYS A 112 -10.18 16.09 -5.84
CA LYS A 112 -9.29 14.95 -6.01
C LYS A 112 -9.62 13.93 -4.93
N ILE A 113 -10.35 12.89 -5.29
CA ILE A 113 -10.73 11.85 -4.35
C ILE A 113 -10.06 10.54 -4.75
N ILE A 114 -9.34 9.93 -3.80
CA ILE A 114 -8.85 8.57 -3.94
C ILE A 114 -9.66 7.71 -2.97
N ALA A 115 -10.55 6.91 -3.52
CA ALA A 115 -11.35 5.97 -2.75
C ALA A 115 -10.72 4.58 -2.80
N PHE A 116 -10.69 3.87 -1.68
CA PHE A 116 -10.10 2.54 -1.58
C PHE A 116 -11.17 1.52 -1.23
N GLY A 117 -11.27 0.47 -2.06
CA GLY A 117 -11.94 -0.77 -1.68
C GLY A 117 -10.91 -1.79 -1.20
N ILE A 118 -11.06 -2.25 0.03
CA ILE A 118 -10.15 -3.23 0.65
C ILE A 118 -10.91 -4.50 0.97
N SER A 119 -10.31 -5.66 0.74
CA SER A 119 -10.87 -6.88 1.28
C SER A 119 -9.85 -7.87 1.80
N GLY A 120 -10.26 -8.69 2.76
CA GLY A 120 -9.44 -9.77 3.33
C GLY A 120 -8.78 -9.39 4.65
N ASN A 121 -7.53 -9.82 4.82
CA ASN A 121 -6.72 -9.65 6.04
C ASN A 121 -5.22 -9.69 5.73
N GLU A 122 -4.39 -9.51 6.76
CA GLU A 122 -2.93 -9.56 6.71
C GLU A 122 -2.33 -10.69 5.84
N LYS A 123 -2.91 -11.90 5.84
CA LYS A 123 -2.37 -13.04 5.07
C LYS A 123 -2.76 -13.03 3.60
N LYS A 124 -3.96 -12.55 3.28
CA LYS A 124 -4.50 -12.54 1.92
C LYS A 124 -5.51 -11.41 1.83
N HIS A 125 -5.18 -10.42 1.01
CA HIS A 125 -5.96 -9.22 0.84
C HIS A 125 -5.92 -8.71 -0.60
N ARG A 126 -6.73 -7.69 -0.87
CA ARG A 126 -6.68 -6.84 -2.07
C ARG A 126 -6.96 -5.41 -1.65
N ILE A 127 -6.22 -4.45 -2.20
CA ILE A 127 -6.44 -3.02 -2.03
C ILE A 127 -6.55 -2.41 -3.42
N SER A 128 -7.74 -1.96 -3.78
CA SER A 128 -8.01 -1.34 -5.07
C SER A 128 -8.32 0.14 -4.89
N PRO A 129 -7.41 1.02 -5.31
CA PRO A 129 -7.68 2.44 -5.40
C PRO A 129 -8.52 2.76 -6.64
N ILE A 130 -9.42 3.73 -6.50
CA ILE A 130 -10.12 4.38 -7.59
C ILE A 130 -10.02 5.89 -7.40
N TYR A 131 -9.79 6.61 -8.50
CA TYR A 131 -9.75 8.06 -8.50
C TYR A 131 -11.07 8.63 -9.00
N ILE A 132 -11.61 9.63 -8.32
CA ILE A 132 -12.80 10.39 -8.72
C ILE A 132 -12.46 11.88 -8.72
N ASP A 133 -12.87 12.57 -9.78
CA ASP A 133 -12.73 14.01 -9.95
C ASP A 133 -14.10 14.71 -10.09
N GLU A 134 -14.09 16.02 -10.35
CA GLU A 134 -15.30 16.84 -10.50
C GLU A 134 -16.27 16.36 -11.59
N THR A 135 -15.82 15.50 -12.51
CA THR A 135 -16.67 14.93 -13.56
C THR A 135 -17.57 13.80 -13.05
N GLU A 136 -17.41 13.39 -11.80
CA GLU A 136 -18.05 12.23 -11.15
C GLU A 136 -17.68 10.87 -11.78
N PHE A 137 -16.85 10.86 -12.84
CA PHE A 137 -16.30 9.64 -13.42
C PHE A 137 -15.20 9.08 -12.52
N TYR A 138 -15.14 7.76 -12.45
CA TYR A 138 -14.08 7.06 -11.75
C TYR A 138 -13.04 6.52 -12.72
N ARG A 139 -11.80 6.44 -12.26
CA ARG A 139 -10.69 5.75 -12.93
C ARG A 139 -10.21 4.66 -11.99
N GLU A 140 -10.22 3.42 -12.44
CA GLU A 140 -9.59 2.32 -11.71
C GLU A 140 -8.08 2.48 -11.79
N LEU A 141 -7.42 2.42 -10.64
CA LEU A 141 -5.97 2.52 -10.53
C LEU A 141 -5.39 1.12 -10.23
N PRO A 142 -4.08 0.89 -10.48
CA PRO A 142 -3.45 -0.38 -10.19
C PRO A 142 -3.63 -0.79 -8.72
N GLU A 143 -3.85 -2.09 -8.48
CA GLU A 143 -3.89 -2.62 -7.12
C GLU A 143 -2.55 -2.38 -6.41
N VAL A 144 -2.63 -2.15 -5.10
CA VAL A 144 -1.47 -1.88 -4.25
C VAL A 144 -1.46 -2.85 -3.07
N GLU A 145 -0.30 -2.99 -2.43
CA GLU A 145 -0.13 -3.84 -1.23
C GLU A 145 -0.02 -3.00 0.06
N SER A 146 0.16 -1.68 -0.05
CA SER A 146 0.32 -0.77 1.09
C SER A 146 -0.08 0.66 0.74
N PHE A 147 -0.14 1.54 1.74
CA PHE A 147 -0.45 2.96 1.55
C PHE A 147 0.78 3.87 1.39
N VAL A 148 2.00 3.31 1.27
CA VAL A 148 3.25 4.10 1.23
C VAL A 148 3.23 5.17 0.12
N SER A 149 2.64 4.88 -1.03
CA SER A 149 2.52 5.84 -2.15
C SER A 149 1.51 6.96 -1.92
N PHE A 150 0.71 6.91 -0.85
CA PHE A 150 -0.39 7.84 -0.61
C PHE A 150 -0.14 8.72 0.62
N ASN A 151 1.04 8.65 1.23
CA ASN A 151 1.40 9.55 2.31
C ASN A 151 1.72 10.96 1.77
N ASP A 152 1.88 11.92 2.68
CA ASP A 152 2.16 13.31 2.33
C ASP A 152 3.37 13.47 1.38
N GLN A 153 4.40 12.64 1.51
CA GLN A 153 5.60 12.73 0.68
C GLN A 153 5.40 12.23 -0.75
N ASN A 154 4.58 11.19 -0.94
CA ASN A 154 4.53 10.42 -2.19
C ASN A 154 3.25 10.64 -3.02
N ILE A 155 2.17 11.16 -2.43
CA ILE A 155 0.85 11.20 -3.07
C ILE A 155 0.80 12.06 -4.35
N ASP A 156 1.57 13.14 -4.41
CA ASP A 156 1.63 13.99 -5.61
C ASP A 156 2.27 13.26 -6.79
N GLU A 157 3.37 12.54 -6.53
CA GLU A 157 4.04 11.73 -7.55
C GLU A 157 3.13 10.60 -8.03
N TYR A 158 2.46 9.90 -7.10
CA TYR A 158 1.48 8.89 -7.43
C TYR A 158 0.36 9.45 -8.32
N TYR A 159 -0.15 10.65 -8.02
CA TYR A 159 -1.18 11.31 -8.81
C TYR A 159 -0.70 11.64 -10.23
N ILE A 160 0.48 12.26 -10.37
CA ILE A 160 1.07 12.58 -11.68
C ILE A 160 1.26 11.31 -12.51
N ARG A 161 1.83 10.28 -11.89
CA ARG A 161 2.13 9.01 -12.57
C ARG A 161 0.90 8.20 -12.90
N GLU A 162 0.10 7.84 -11.90
CA GLU A 162 -0.97 6.87 -12.06
C GLU A 162 -2.26 7.47 -12.57
N VAL A 163 -2.56 8.72 -12.20
CA VAL A 163 -3.83 9.37 -12.53
C VAL A 163 -3.72 10.25 -13.77
N LEU A 164 -2.66 11.06 -13.88
CA LEU A 164 -2.43 11.91 -15.06
C LEU A 164 -1.72 11.16 -16.20
N LYS A 165 -1.08 10.01 -15.91
CA LYS A 165 -0.31 9.23 -16.89
C LYS A 165 0.81 10.05 -17.53
N GLU A 166 1.42 10.94 -16.74
CA GLU A 166 2.58 11.73 -17.16
C GLU A 166 3.88 10.99 -16.84
N THR A 167 4.74 10.87 -17.84
CA THR A 167 6.08 10.29 -17.67
C THR A 167 6.92 11.14 -16.73
N THR A 168 7.32 10.59 -15.59
CA THR A 168 8.25 11.25 -14.65
C THR A 168 9.65 10.68 -14.81
N ASP A 169 10.71 11.43 -14.47
CA ASP A 169 12.06 10.86 -14.45
C ASP A 169 12.21 9.72 -13.42
N GLN A 170 11.35 9.71 -12.38
CA GLN A 170 11.25 8.66 -11.35
C GLN A 170 10.55 7.38 -11.84
N GLU A 171 9.73 7.42 -12.90
CA GLU A 171 9.14 6.21 -13.50
C GLU A 171 10.22 5.25 -13.97
N LYS A 172 11.27 5.77 -14.62
CA LYS A 172 12.40 4.95 -15.05
C LYS A 172 13.08 4.30 -13.86
N GLU A 173 13.31 5.05 -12.78
CA GLU A 173 13.98 4.55 -11.58
C GLU A 173 13.12 3.53 -10.82
N THR A 174 11.81 3.76 -10.69
CA THR A 174 10.89 2.88 -9.97
C THR A 174 10.60 1.59 -10.74
N GLU A 175 10.39 1.67 -12.06
CA GLU A 175 10.25 0.48 -12.90
C GLU A 175 11.52 -0.37 -12.86
N GLU A 176 12.69 0.26 -12.87
CA GLU A 176 13.97 -0.41 -12.69
C GLU A 176 14.07 -1.09 -11.33
N ILE A 177 13.73 -0.40 -10.24
CA ILE A 177 13.71 -0.98 -8.88
C ILE A 177 12.75 -2.17 -8.78
N LEU A 178 11.52 -2.05 -9.30
CA LEU A 178 10.52 -3.12 -9.24
C LEU A 178 10.91 -4.32 -10.11
N LYS A 179 11.48 -4.06 -11.28
CA LYS A 179 12.04 -5.10 -12.15
C LYS A 179 13.21 -5.81 -11.49
N ASP A 180 14.10 -5.07 -10.84
CA ASP A 180 15.24 -5.63 -10.11
C ASP A 180 14.78 -6.41 -8.88
N ALA A 181 13.78 -5.94 -8.15
CA ALA A 181 13.18 -6.65 -7.01
C ALA A 181 12.49 -7.95 -7.45
N SER A 182 11.75 -7.92 -8.56
CA SER A 182 11.11 -9.10 -9.15
C SER A 182 12.14 -10.13 -9.61
N LYS A 183 13.18 -9.68 -10.31
CA LYS A 183 14.30 -10.54 -10.75
C LYS A 183 15.04 -11.15 -9.55
N LEU A 184 15.34 -10.34 -8.53
CA LEU A 184 15.94 -10.84 -7.28
C LEU A 184 15.05 -11.88 -6.61
N HIS A 185 13.73 -11.67 -6.58
CA HIS A 185 12.79 -12.63 -6.02
C HIS A 185 12.81 -13.98 -6.77
N GLU A 186 12.84 -13.94 -8.10
CA GLU A 186 12.97 -15.14 -8.94
C GLU A 186 14.33 -15.83 -8.76
N ASP A 187 15.42 -15.06 -8.69
CA ASP A 187 16.77 -15.60 -8.51
C ASP A 187 16.91 -16.30 -7.14
N LEU A 188 16.40 -15.70 -6.06
CA LEU A 188 16.37 -16.32 -4.73
C LEU A 188 15.54 -17.60 -4.69
N ARG A 189 14.48 -17.70 -5.52
CA ARG A 189 13.66 -18.90 -5.66
C ARG A 189 14.37 -19.99 -6.46
N ASN A 190 14.92 -19.65 -7.62
CA ASN A 190 15.44 -20.60 -8.60
C ASN A 190 16.85 -21.10 -8.27
N TYR A 191 17.73 -20.21 -7.80
CA TYR A 191 19.12 -20.55 -7.51
C TYR A 191 19.37 -20.80 -6.03
N GLY A 192 18.59 -20.14 -5.15
CA GLY A 192 18.74 -20.27 -3.70
C GLY A 192 18.00 -21.47 -3.10
N ASN A 193 16.97 -22.02 -3.76
CA ASN A 193 16.02 -22.97 -3.17
C ASN A 193 15.50 -22.54 -1.77
N LEU A 194 15.46 -21.23 -1.52
CA LEU A 194 15.11 -20.67 -0.22
C LEU A 194 13.60 -20.74 -0.02
N LYS A 195 13.17 -21.13 1.19
CA LYS A 195 11.77 -21.02 1.58
C LYS A 195 11.40 -19.54 1.69
N ASP A 196 10.13 -19.20 1.48
CA ASP A 196 9.68 -17.80 1.54
C ASP A 196 9.97 -17.12 2.89
N ILE A 197 10.07 -17.89 3.97
CA ILE A 197 10.49 -17.44 5.31
C ILE A 197 11.96 -17.02 5.41
N ASP A 198 12.84 -17.58 4.56
CA ASP A 198 14.29 -17.33 4.63
C ASP A 198 14.74 -16.19 3.70
N LYS A 199 13.92 -15.84 2.70
CA LYS A 199 14.22 -14.77 1.73
C LYS A 199 14.44 -13.41 2.39
N PRO A 200 13.58 -12.93 3.32
CA PRO A 200 13.80 -11.64 3.97
C PRO A 200 15.11 -11.58 4.74
N LEU A 201 15.55 -12.70 5.33
CA LEU A 201 16.79 -12.77 6.09
C LEU A 201 18.01 -12.62 5.18
N VAL A 202 18.01 -13.30 4.03
CA VAL A 202 19.09 -13.19 3.04
C VAL A 202 19.17 -11.79 2.44
N VAL A 203 18.02 -11.20 2.07
CA VAL A 203 17.95 -9.82 1.57
C VAL A 203 18.47 -8.85 2.63
N SER A 204 18.07 -9.02 3.89
CA SER A 204 18.57 -8.19 5.01
C SER A 204 20.09 -8.31 5.18
N GLY A 205 20.64 -9.51 5.08
CA GLY A 205 22.09 -9.74 5.11
C GLY A 205 22.82 -9.01 3.98
N ILE A 206 22.31 -9.10 2.74
CA ILE A 206 22.90 -8.40 1.59
C ILE A 206 22.87 -6.88 1.80
N LEU A 207 21.75 -6.32 2.29
CA LEU A 207 21.63 -4.89 2.58
C LEU A 207 22.61 -4.44 3.68
N LEU A 208 22.79 -5.23 4.74
CA LEU A 208 23.76 -4.95 5.80
C LEU A 208 25.21 -5.00 5.27
N ALA A 209 25.53 -5.94 4.38
CA ALA A 209 26.84 -6.00 3.73
C ALA A 209 27.08 -4.80 2.82
N LEU A 210 26.09 -4.41 2.01
CA LEU A 210 26.17 -3.24 1.14
C LEU A 210 26.39 -1.95 1.94
N ARG A 211 25.82 -1.83 3.13
CA ARG A 211 26.06 -0.69 4.03
C ARG A 211 27.52 -0.55 4.46
N GLU A 212 28.29 -1.64 4.53
CA GLU A 212 29.73 -1.56 4.81
C GLU A 212 30.56 -0.94 3.66
N SER A 213 29.96 -0.72 2.48
CA SER A 213 30.61 0.05 1.41
C SER A 213 30.85 1.51 1.77
N GLU A 214 29.96 2.12 2.58
CA GLU A 214 30.14 3.47 3.12
C GLU A 214 31.43 3.58 3.95
N PHE A 215 31.80 2.48 4.61
CA PHE A 215 33.00 2.37 5.44
C PHE A 215 34.20 1.77 4.70
N LYS A 216 34.10 1.59 3.37
CA LYS A 216 35.11 0.94 2.52
C LYS A 216 35.52 -0.46 2.99
N ASN A 217 34.63 -1.14 3.71
CA ASN A 217 34.85 -2.47 4.25
C ASN A 217 34.20 -3.57 3.39
N PHE A 218 33.39 -3.16 2.41
CA PHE A 218 32.82 -4.04 1.39
C PHE A 218 32.73 -3.34 0.04
N SER A 219 33.00 -4.06 -1.05
CA SER A 219 32.83 -3.56 -2.41
C SER A 219 32.23 -4.66 -3.27
N ILE A 220 31.26 -4.30 -4.11
CA ILE A 220 30.64 -5.23 -5.07
C ILE A 220 31.69 -5.76 -6.06
N ASN A 221 32.70 -4.95 -6.38
CA ASN A 221 33.79 -5.35 -7.28
C ASN A 221 34.66 -6.48 -6.71
N ASP A 222 34.56 -6.76 -5.41
CA ASP A 222 35.30 -7.84 -4.77
C ASP A 222 34.61 -9.21 -4.97
N LEU A 223 33.38 -9.25 -5.50
CA LEU A 223 32.63 -10.47 -5.77
C LEU A 223 33.05 -11.09 -7.12
N THR A 224 34.19 -11.79 -7.09
CA THR A 224 34.91 -12.28 -8.27
C THR A 224 34.81 -13.79 -8.50
N GLY A 225 34.08 -14.51 -7.64
CA GLY A 225 34.04 -15.96 -7.67
C GLY A 225 35.34 -16.63 -7.20
N ASP A 226 36.11 -15.96 -6.33
CA ASP A 226 37.32 -16.54 -5.75
C ASP A 226 37.01 -17.84 -4.99
N THR A 227 37.87 -18.83 -5.18
CA THR A 227 37.75 -20.17 -4.59
C THR A 227 38.36 -20.24 -3.18
N VAL A 228 39.23 -19.30 -2.81
CA VAL A 228 39.86 -19.23 -1.49
C VAL A 228 38.99 -18.43 -0.52
N LYS A 229 38.72 -17.16 -0.82
CA LYS A 229 37.72 -16.36 -0.10
C LYS A 229 36.48 -16.22 -0.97
N THR A 230 35.52 -17.11 -0.74
CA THR A 230 34.28 -17.12 -1.52
C THR A 230 33.49 -15.83 -1.36
N ASP A 231 32.68 -15.50 -2.36
CA ASP A 231 31.83 -14.31 -2.33
C ASP A 231 30.82 -14.35 -1.19
N GLY A 232 30.32 -15.54 -0.85
CA GLY A 232 29.50 -15.76 0.35
C GLY A 232 30.26 -15.40 1.63
N GLN A 233 31.53 -15.76 1.74
CA GLN A 233 32.35 -15.40 2.90
C GLN A 233 32.60 -13.89 2.98
N LYS A 234 32.85 -13.23 1.84
CA LYS A 234 33.02 -11.76 1.79
C LYS A 234 31.77 -11.03 2.28
N ILE A 235 30.60 -11.45 1.82
CA ILE A 235 29.31 -10.88 2.25
C ILE A 235 29.10 -11.14 3.74
N TYR A 236 29.35 -12.37 4.21
CA TYR A 236 29.20 -12.74 5.61
C TYR A 236 30.08 -11.89 6.55
N ASP A 237 31.36 -11.71 6.20
CA ASP A 237 32.30 -10.88 6.98
C ASP A 237 31.82 -9.41 7.05
N ALA A 238 31.27 -8.88 5.97
CA ALA A 238 30.70 -7.54 5.92
C ALA A 238 29.47 -7.42 6.82
N VAL A 239 28.55 -8.39 6.79
CA VAL A 239 27.41 -8.43 7.72
C VAL A 239 27.87 -8.43 9.16
N GLN A 240 28.84 -9.28 9.51
CA GLN A 240 29.38 -9.36 10.87
C GLN A 240 30.01 -8.03 11.31
N SER A 241 30.74 -7.37 10.41
CA SER A 241 31.32 -6.05 10.64
C SER A 241 30.22 -5.00 10.89
N ASN A 242 29.14 -5.02 10.10
CA ASN A 242 28.02 -4.11 10.26
C ASN A 242 27.27 -4.31 11.58
N LEU A 243 27.00 -5.57 11.95
CA LEU A 243 26.36 -5.92 13.22
C LEU A 243 27.20 -5.53 14.44
N THR A 244 28.53 -5.64 14.31
CA THR A 244 29.48 -5.19 15.32
C THR A 244 29.45 -3.68 15.46
N ARG A 245 29.51 -2.95 14.34
CA ARG A 245 29.43 -1.49 14.29
C ARG A 245 28.11 -0.95 14.85
N SER A 246 27.02 -1.67 14.60
CA SER A 246 25.67 -1.33 15.08
C SER A 246 25.43 -1.70 16.55
N ASN A 247 26.45 -2.18 17.29
CA ASN A 247 26.38 -2.56 18.71
C ASN A 247 25.23 -3.53 19.05
N VAL A 248 24.87 -4.42 18.12
CA VAL A 248 23.76 -5.36 18.31
C VAL A 248 24.08 -6.31 19.46
N SER A 249 23.23 -6.36 20.50
CA SER A 249 23.40 -7.23 21.67
C SER A 249 22.27 -8.27 21.78
N PRO A 250 22.54 -9.48 22.30
CA PRO A 250 23.82 -10.01 22.77
C PRO A 250 24.69 -10.57 21.63
N ASP A 251 26.00 -10.74 21.87
CA ASP A 251 27.00 -11.20 20.88
C ASP A 251 26.66 -12.53 20.20
N VAL A 252 25.80 -13.36 20.80
CA VAL A 252 25.31 -14.61 20.21
C VAL A 252 24.50 -14.37 18.92
N LYS A 253 23.93 -13.16 18.74
CA LYS A 253 23.22 -12.76 17.52
C LYS A 253 24.15 -12.28 16.39
N LYS A 254 25.47 -12.20 16.63
CA LYS A 254 26.50 -11.80 15.64
C LYS A 254 27.22 -12.99 14.99
N ARG A 255 26.86 -14.22 15.39
CA ARG A 255 27.50 -15.47 14.96
C ARG A 255 26.55 -16.33 14.15
#